data_AF-A0A1H6BJY5-F1
#
_entry.id   AF-A0A1H6BJY5-F1
#
_cell.length_a   1.000
_cell.length_b   1.000
_cell.length_c   1.000
_cell.angle_alpha   90.00
_cell.angle_beta   90.00
_cell.angle_gamma   90.00
#
_symmetry.space_group_name_H-M   'P 1'
#
loop_
_entity.id
_entity.type
_entity.pdbx_description
1 polymer ?
#
loop_
_entity_poly.entity_id
_entity_poly.type
_entity_poly.pdbx_seq_one_letter_code
_entity_poly.pdbx_strand_id
1 'polypeptide(L)' 'MKTKIRQDRDEPARKLSFVIETPEDYALAVRRVKSLTKGTKDHAAQQELNALVKAIQAWEEKK' A
#
# COMPACT_ATOMS: atom_id res chain seq x y z
N MET A 1 30.19 10.87 -26.24
CA MET A 1 29.95 11.40 -24.88
C MET A 1 29.31 10.28 -24.05
N LYS A 2 29.85 9.96 -22.86
CA LYS A 2 29.37 8.85 -22.01
C LYS A 2 28.21 9.34 -21.13
N THR A 3 26.99 8.89 -21.40
CA THR A 3 25.80 9.17 -20.57
C THR A 3 25.92 8.36 -19.28
N LYS A 4 26.34 9.02 -18.19
CA LYS A 4 26.34 8.43 -16.85
C LYS A 4 24.89 8.32 -16.40
N ILE A 5 24.31 7.14 -16.51
CA ILE A 5 23.09 6.77 -15.79
C ILE A 5 23.45 6.86 -14.31
N ARG A 6 23.07 7.97 -13.65
CA ARG A 6 23.01 8.02 -12.20
C ARG A 6 21.86 7.11 -11.82
N GLN A 7 22.21 5.87 -11.46
CA GLN A 7 21.34 5.01 -10.70
C GLN A 7 21.25 5.66 -9.32
N ASP A 8 20.27 6.53 -9.15
CA ASP A 8 19.87 7.07 -7.85
C ASP A 8 19.35 5.89 -7.03
N ARG A 9 20.29 5.17 -6.39
CA ARG A 9 20.02 4.18 -5.36
C ARG A 9 19.67 4.93 -4.07
N ASP A 10 18.56 5.64 -4.07
CA ASP A 10 17.95 6.19 -2.85
C ASP A 10 16.51 6.67 -3.16
N GLU A 11 15.67 5.81 -3.73
CA GLU A 11 14.23 6.00 -3.52
C GLU A 11 13.93 5.50 -2.09
N PRO A 12 13.61 6.39 -1.13
CA PRO A 12 13.14 5.95 0.17
C PRO A 12 11.90 5.11 -0.10
N ALA A 13 11.87 3.86 0.35
CA ALA A 13 10.78 2.91 0.17
C ALA A 13 9.44 3.67 0.10
N ARG A 14 8.92 3.89 -1.12
CA ARG A 14 7.73 4.72 -1.33
C ARG A 14 6.65 4.11 -0.45
N LYS A 15 6.30 4.78 0.65
CA LYS A 15 5.26 4.30 1.54
C LYS A 15 3.99 4.22 0.70
N LEU A 16 3.60 3.00 0.36
CA LEU A 16 2.30 2.72 -0.24
C LEU A 16 1.26 3.42 0.62
N SER A 17 0.52 4.32 -0.01
CA SER A 17 -0.51 5.13 0.63
C SER A 17 -1.76 4.95 -0.21
N PHE A 18 -2.80 4.37 0.39
CA PHE A 18 -4.10 4.21 -0.23
C PHE A 18 -5.04 5.24 0.39
N VAL A 19 -5.91 5.81 -0.43
CA VAL A 19 -6.98 6.70 0.00
C VAL A 19 -8.29 6.00 -0.37
N ILE A 20 -9.17 5.84 0.62
CA ILE A 20 -10.51 5.32 0.41
C ILE A 20 -11.41 6.55 0.33
N GLU A 21 -12.17 6.66 -0.76
CA GLU A 21 -13.09 7.79 -0.99
C GLU A 21 -14.55 7.33 -1.07
N THR A 22 -14.76 6.05 -1.36
CA THR A 22 -16.10 5.47 -1.50
C THR A 22 -16.29 4.21 -0.65
N PRO A 23 -17.54 3.85 -0.32
CA PRO A 23 -17.84 2.57 0.32
C PRO A 23 -17.44 1.35 -0.52
N GLU A 24 -17.39 1.49 -1.85
CA GLU A 24 -16.95 0.44 -2.77
C GLU A 24 -15.43 0.23 -2.68
N ASP A 25 -14.66 1.30 -2.59
CA ASP A 25 -13.21 1.26 -2.33
C ASP A 25 -12.91 0.63 -0.97
N TYR A 26 -13.73 0.93 0.03
CA TYR A 26 -13.63 0.31 1.36
C TYR A 26 -13.84 -1.21 1.27
N ALA A 27 -14.89 -1.67 0.58
CA ALA A 27 -15.16 -3.09 0.40
C ALA A 27 -14.03 -3.81 -0.36
N LEU A 28 -13.45 -3.14 -1.38
CA LEU A 28 -12.31 -3.65 -2.14
C LEU A 28 -11.05 -3.74 -1.28
N ALA A 29 -10.75 -2.70 -0.48
CA ALA A 29 -9.62 -2.66 0.43
C ALA A 29 -9.71 -3.77 1.49
N VAL A 30 -10.89 -3.97 2.10
CA VAL A 30 -11.13 -5.05 3.07
C VAL A 30 -10.94 -6.43 2.43
N ARG A 31 -11.43 -6.64 1.21
CA ARG A 31 -11.24 -7.91 0.48
C ARG A 31 -9.75 -8.16 0.21
N ARG A 32 -9.02 -7.11 -0.20
CA ARG A 32 -7.59 -7.19 -0.50
C ARG A 32 -6.76 -7.50 0.74
N VAL A 33 -7.04 -6.86 1.86
CA VAL A 33 -6.46 -7.17 3.18
C VAL A 33 -6.64 -8.65 3.52
N LYS A 34 -7.86 -9.19 3.43
CA LYS A 34 -8.13 -10.61 3.71
C LYS A 34 -7.33 -11.56 2.81
N SER A 35 -7.16 -11.22 1.53
CA SER A 35 -6.35 -12.01 0.60
C SER A 35 -4.87 -11.96 0.96
N LEU A 36 -4.35 -10.79 1.31
CA LEU A 36 -2.95 -10.61 1.68
C LEU A 36 -2.60 -11.35 2.99
N THR A 37 -3.46 -11.27 4.01
CA THR A 37 -3.25 -11.96 5.30
C THR A 37 -3.23 -13.49 5.16
N LYS A 38 -3.96 -14.06 4.19
CA LYS A 38 -4.03 -15.52 3.99
C LYS A 38 -2.88 -16.12 3.20
N GLY A 39 -2.18 -15.32 2.38
CA GLY A 39 -1.23 -15.84 1.38
C GLY A 39 0.18 -15.28 1.43
N THR A 40 0.44 -14.23 2.21
CA THR A 40 1.69 -13.47 2.08
C THR A 40 2.71 -13.80 3.16
N LYS A 41 3.96 -14.10 2.72
CA LYS A 41 5.18 -14.06 3.55
C LYS A 41 6.21 -13.06 3.03
N ASP A 42 5.86 -12.30 1.99
CA ASP A 42 6.76 -11.37 1.31
C ASP A 42 6.68 -9.96 1.93
N HIS A 43 7.83 -9.29 1.99
CA HIS A 43 7.96 -7.97 2.61
C HIS A 43 7.15 -6.89 1.87
N ALA A 44 7.05 -6.96 0.54
CA ALA A 44 6.28 -5.99 -0.24
C ALA A 44 4.78 -6.12 0.02
N ALA A 45 4.29 -7.36 0.13
CA ALA A 45 2.88 -7.60 0.40
C ALA A 45 2.51 -7.35 1.88
N GLN A 46 3.47 -7.44 2.82
CA GLN A 46 3.30 -6.90 4.17
C GLN A 46 3.23 -5.37 4.19
N GLN A 47 4.00 -4.68 3.34
CA GLN A 47 3.90 -3.22 3.19
C GLN A 47 2.56 -2.80 2.58
N GLU A 48 2.06 -3.52 1.55
CA GLU A 48 0.73 -3.31 0.97
C GLU A 48 -0.36 -3.52 2.02
N LEU A 49 -0.28 -4.60 2.81
CA LEU A 49 -1.22 -4.88 3.90
C LEU A 49 -1.27 -3.75 4.93
N ASN A 50 -0.11 -3.31 5.42
CA ASN A 50 -0.03 -2.23 6.40
C ASN A 50 -0.59 -0.91 5.85
N ALA A 51 -0.38 -0.62 4.57
CA ALA A 51 -0.91 0.57 3.91
C ALA A 51 -2.44 0.53 3.78
N LEU A 52 -3.00 -0.61 3.37
CA LEU A 52 -4.44 -0.79 3.25
C LEU A 52 -5.14 -0.72 4.61
N VAL A 53 -4.57 -1.32 5.65
CA VAL A 53 -5.12 -1.24 7.02
C VAL A 53 -5.16 0.21 7.49
N LYS A 54 -4.10 0.99 7.26
CA LYS A 54 -4.09 2.42 7.62
C LYS A 54 -5.13 3.23 6.85
N ALA A 55 -5.34 2.93 5.57
CA ALA A 55 -6.34 3.61 4.76
C ALA A 55 -7.77 3.32 5.24
N ILE A 56 -8.05 2.06 5.60
CA ILE A 56 -9.31 1.63 6.21
C ILE A 56 -9.54 2.36 7.53
N GLN A 57 -8.56 2.37 8.43
CA GLN A 57 -8.65 3.08 9.72
C GLN A 57 -8.93 4.57 9.52
N ALA A 58 -8.16 5.25 8.67
CA ALA A 58 -8.35 6.67 8.41
C ALA A 58 -9.72 7.00 7.79
N TRP A 59 -10.33 6.08 7.06
CA TRP A 59 -11.69 6.21 6.54
C TRP A 59 -12.74 6.02 7.64
N GLU A 60 -12.56 5.03 8.51
CA GLU A 60 -13.46 4.79 9.65
C GLU A 60 -13.42 5.94 10.67
N GLU A 61 -12.25 6.54 10.90
CA GLU A 61 -12.11 7.72 11.77
C GLU A 61 -12.76 8.98 11.20
N LYS A 62 -12.96 9.06 9.89
CA LYS A 62 -13.62 10.19 9.21
C LYS A 62 -15.14 10.03 9.12
N LYS A 63 -15.69 8.88 9.49
CA LYS A 63 -17.10 8.53 9.34
C LYS A 63 -17.83 8.61 10.68
#